data_AF-A0A2N9NZL9-F1
#
_entry.id   AF-A0A2N9NZL9-F1
#
_cell.length_a   1.000
_cell.length_b   1.000
_cell.length_c   1.000
_cell.angle_alpha   90.00
_cell.angle_beta   90.00
_cell.angle_gamma   90.00
#
_symmetry.space_group_name_H-M   'P 1'
#
loop_
_entity.id
_entity.type
_entity.pdbx_description
1 polymer ?
#
loop_
_entity_poly.entity_id
_entity_poly.type
_entity_poly.pdbx_seq_one_letter_code
_entity_poly.pdbx_strand_id
1 'polypeptide(L)'
;MLAAMATNADSPLDLLWKEYSLVFREFDDTTLARWLAQTLGQFAGRVWRQSHPLLGAYRLAAQLAHERQIWLKRLATVPAAYSAAPCCRAPALPLLTRDVRETGLICQHCTETLLPFDEIPAPIRGELETWAARYEPVHAVAHWDDSQRKAADYDRAAENAAEEAERLLAQAGRNLAVKLLELYAAVVWEDQDDCLEVRPEDVRL
;
A
#
# COMPACT_ATOMS: atom_id res chain seq x y z
N MET A 1 -4.82 20.44 -19.42
CA MET A 1 -6.13 20.24 -18.76
C MET A 1 -6.00 19.02 -17.88
N LEU A 2 -5.74 19.25 -16.59
CA LEU A 2 -5.60 18.19 -15.59
C LEU A 2 -7.00 17.72 -15.23
N ALA A 3 -7.35 16.48 -15.59
CA ALA A 3 -8.53 15.83 -15.07
C ALA A 3 -8.28 15.59 -13.57
N ALA A 4 -8.87 16.46 -12.76
CA ALA A 4 -8.97 16.24 -11.32
C ALA A 4 -9.66 14.88 -11.12
N MET A 5 -9.01 13.98 -10.39
CA MET A 5 -9.65 12.79 -9.86
C MET A 5 -10.80 13.24 -8.97
N ALA A 6 -12.00 13.31 -9.54
CA ALA A 6 -13.24 13.37 -8.79
C ALA A 6 -13.42 12.00 -8.12
N THR A 7 -12.75 11.80 -6.99
CA THR A 7 -13.11 10.77 -6.03
C THR A 7 -14.53 11.08 -5.57
N ASN A 8 -15.52 10.39 -6.14
CA ASN A 8 -16.90 10.43 -5.66
C ASN A 8 -16.89 9.95 -4.20
N ALA A 9 -16.89 10.88 -3.24
CA ALA A 9 -16.76 10.61 -1.81
C ALA A 9 -17.91 9.79 -1.18
N ASP A 10 -18.81 9.26 -2.02
CA ASP A 10 -20.04 8.54 -1.69
C ASP A 10 -20.27 7.31 -2.61
N SER A 11 -19.20 6.69 -3.14
CA SER A 11 -19.38 5.38 -3.78
C SER A 11 -19.90 4.35 -2.76
N PRO A 12 -20.66 3.32 -3.16
CA PRO A 12 -21.10 2.27 -2.24
C PRO A 12 -19.95 1.63 -1.46
N LEU A 13 -18.77 1.52 -2.09
CA LEU A 13 -17.56 0.99 -1.45
C LEU A 13 -17.03 1.96 -0.38
N ASP A 14 -17.02 3.26 -0.63
CA ASP A 14 -16.59 4.26 0.36
C ASP A 14 -17.54 4.28 1.57
N LEU A 15 -18.84 4.14 1.34
CA LEU A 15 -19.84 4.03 2.41
C LEU A 15 -19.62 2.77 3.25
N LEU A 16 -19.31 1.64 2.61
CA LEU A 16 -18.99 0.39 3.31
C LEU A 16 -17.73 0.53 4.18
N TRP A 17 -16.67 1.16 3.66
CA TRP A 17 -15.47 1.42 4.45
C TRP A 17 -15.72 2.38 5.61
N LYS A 18 -16.57 3.41 5.42
CA LYS A 18 -17.03 4.28 6.52
C LYS A 18 -17.76 3.47 7.59
N GLU A 19 -18.63 2.54 7.20
CA GLU A 19 -19.34 1.64 8.12
C GLU A 19 -18.36 0.77 8.92
N TYR A 20 -17.40 0.13 8.25
CA TYR A 20 -16.38 -0.67 8.93
C TYR A 20 -15.49 0.15 9.89
N SER A 21 -15.33 1.45 9.65
CA SER A 21 -14.59 2.33 10.57
C SER A 21 -15.33 2.62 11.88
N LEU A 22 -16.66 2.41 11.94
CA LEU A 22 -17.49 2.82 13.08
C LEU A 22 -17.05 2.18 14.40
N VAL A 23 -16.64 0.91 14.37
CA VAL A 23 -16.15 0.19 15.57
C VAL A 23 -14.98 0.92 16.25
N PHE A 24 -14.11 1.58 15.48
CA PHE A 24 -12.97 2.32 16.03
C PHE A 24 -13.35 3.73 16.50
N ARG A 25 -14.46 4.29 16.01
CA ARG A 25 -14.98 5.59 16.49
C ARG A 25 -15.51 5.49 17.92
N GLU A 26 -15.99 4.32 18.32
CA GLU A 26 -16.44 4.05 19.69
C GLU A 26 -15.28 3.92 20.68
N PHE A 27 -14.05 3.68 20.21
CA PHE A 27 -12.89 3.61 21.09
C PHE A 27 -12.51 4.99 21.61
N ASP A 28 -12.29 5.10 22.92
CA ASP A 28 -11.58 6.24 23.49
C ASP A 28 -10.12 6.29 22.99
N ASP A 29 -9.45 7.44 23.15
CA ASP A 29 -8.10 7.65 22.61
C ASP A 29 -7.09 6.63 23.16
N THR A 30 -7.22 6.21 24.41
CA THR A 30 -6.29 5.28 25.06
C THR A 30 -6.52 3.86 24.55
N THR A 31 -7.78 3.45 24.41
CA THR A 31 -8.15 2.15 23.83
C THR A 31 -7.68 2.05 22.37
N LEU A 32 -7.91 3.10 21.58
CA LEU A 32 -7.42 3.17 20.20
C LEU A 32 -5.88 3.11 20.13
N ALA A 33 -5.18 3.87 20.98
CA ALA A 33 -3.72 3.85 21.04
C ALA A 33 -3.16 2.46 21.38
N ARG A 34 -3.74 1.78 22.37
CA ARG A 34 -3.32 0.43 22.78
C ARG A 34 -3.58 -0.60 21.69
N TRP A 35 -4.76 -0.55 21.08
CA TRP A 35 -5.11 -1.46 19.99
C TRP A 35 -4.12 -1.32 18.82
N LEU A 36 -3.83 -0.09 18.39
CA LEU A 36 -2.86 0.16 17.32
C LEU A 36 -1.45 -0.32 17.67
N ALA A 37 -0.98 -0.04 18.89
CA ALA A 37 0.35 -0.47 19.33
C ALA A 37 0.46 -1.99 19.40
N GLN A 38 -0.57 -2.68 19.90
CA GLN A 38 -0.62 -4.14 19.97
C GLN A 38 -0.65 -4.77 18.58
N THR A 39 -1.45 -4.24 17.66
CA THR A 39 -1.54 -4.72 16.28
C THR A 39 -0.23 -4.52 15.51
N LEU A 40 0.44 -3.37 15.67
CA LEU A 40 1.80 -3.17 15.13
C LEU A 40 2.80 -4.21 15.66
N GLY A 41 2.68 -4.60 16.92
CA GLY A 41 3.48 -5.68 17.50
C GLY A 41 3.28 -7.01 16.78
N GLN A 42 2.06 -7.30 16.28
CA GLN A 42 1.78 -8.50 15.49
C GLN A 42 2.39 -8.45 14.08
N PHE A 43 2.54 -7.26 13.51
CA PHE A 43 3.08 -7.09 12.16
C PHE A 43 4.60 -7.23 12.09
N ALA A 44 5.29 -6.97 13.20
CA ALA A 44 6.74 -6.88 13.24
C ALA A 44 7.45 -8.14 12.71
N GLY A 45 8.53 -7.93 11.95
CA GLY A 45 9.37 -8.95 11.33
C GLY A 45 8.76 -9.62 10.11
N ARG A 46 7.66 -9.10 9.56
CA ARG A 46 6.94 -9.72 8.44
C ARG A 46 6.57 -8.73 7.35
N VAL A 47 6.45 -9.26 6.14
CA VAL A 47 5.83 -8.61 5.00
C VAL A 47 4.34 -8.97 4.98
N TRP A 48 3.48 -7.98 4.73
CA TRP A 48 2.03 -8.14 4.72
C TRP A 48 1.44 -7.71 3.38
N ARG A 49 0.52 -8.53 2.86
CA ARG A 49 -0.34 -8.14 1.75
C ARG A 49 -1.23 -6.99 2.15
N GLN A 50 -1.41 -6.01 1.27
CA GLN A 50 -2.35 -4.91 1.47
C GLN A 50 -3.78 -5.43 1.68
N SER A 51 -4.16 -6.50 0.99
CA SER A 51 -5.45 -7.17 1.10
C SER A 51 -5.71 -7.89 2.44
N HIS A 52 -4.69 -8.06 3.31
CA HIS A 52 -4.86 -8.86 4.52
C HIS A 52 -5.92 -8.24 5.47
N PRO A 53 -6.94 -8.98 5.93
CA PRO A 53 -8.06 -8.41 6.71
C PRO A 53 -7.64 -7.65 7.98
N LEU A 54 -6.66 -8.17 8.73
CA LEU A 54 -6.11 -7.49 9.91
C LEU A 54 -5.44 -6.15 9.53
N LEU A 55 -4.80 -6.07 8.36
CA LEU A 55 -4.19 -4.85 7.88
C LEU A 55 -5.24 -3.84 7.41
N GLY A 56 -6.30 -4.29 6.74
CA GLY A 56 -7.46 -3.46 6.42
C GLY A 56 -8.08 -2.84 7.67
N ALA A 57 -8.34 -3.66 8.70
CA ALA A 57 -8.81 -3.19 10.00
C ALA A 57 -7.82 -2.20 10.65
N TYR A 58 -6.52 -2.49 10.58
CA TYR A 58 -5.48 -1.59 11.08
C TYR A 58 -5.51 -0.23 10.38
N ARG A 59 -5.62 -0.20 9.05
CA ARG A 59 -5.63 1.02 8.25
C ARG A 59 -6.81 1.91 8.60
N LEU A 60 -8.01 1.34 8.76
CA LEU A 60 -9.19 2.10 9.21
C LEU A 60 -8.97 2.76 10.56
N ALA A 61 -8.47 1.99 11.53
CA ALA A 61 -8.14 2.51 12.86
C ALA A 61 -7.02 3.57 12.81
N ALA A 62 -6.02 3.37 11.96
CA ALA A 62 -4.86 4.25 11.81
C ALA A 62 -5.23 5.60 11.20
N GLN A 63 -6.13 5.62 10.22
CA GLN A 63 -6.66 6.86 9.62
C GLN A 63 -7.42 7.69 10.66
N LEU A 64 -8.33 7.06 11.40
CA LEU A 64 -9.04 7.72 12.50
C LEU A 64 -8.07 8.20 13.60
N ALA A 65 -7.04 7.41 13.90
CA ALA A 65 -6.03 7.79 14.88
C ALA A 65 -5.13 8.92 14.41
N HIS A 66 -4.90 9.04 13.10
CA HIS A 66 -4.23 10.17 12.50
C HIS A 66 -5.07 11.44 12.67
N GLU A 67 -6.36 11.40 12.34
CA GLU A 67 -7.29 12.53 12.56
C GLU A 67 -7.30 12.97 14.04
N ARG A 68 -7.33 12.01 14.96
CA ARG A 68 -7.31 12.24 16.42
C ARG A 68 -5.92 12.52 17.00
N GLN A 69 -4.87 12.53 16.17
CA GLN A 69 -3.48 12.78 16.57
C GLN A 69 -2.99 11.84 17.70
N ILE A 70 -3.43 10.58 17.70
CA ILE A 70 -3.22 9.62 18.80
C ILE A 70 -1.73 9.42 19.11
N TRP A 71 -0.88 9.28 18.09
CA TRP A 71 0.56 9.07 18.30
C TRP A 71 1.26 10.28 18.93
N LEU A 72 0.79 11.51 18.66
CA LEU A 72 1.33 12.72 19.27
C LEU A 72 0.96 12.83 20.75
N LYS A 73 -0.16 12.23 21.17
CA LYS A 73 -0.62 12.22 22.57
C LYS A 73 0.16 11.25 23.46
N ARG A 74 0.95 10.34 22.88
CA ARG A 74 1.82 9.37 23.60
C ARG A 74 1.07 8.51 24.65
N LEU A 75 -0.15 8.10 24.32
CA LEU A 75 -1.04 7.36 25.23
C LEU A 75 -0.72 5.86 25.35
N ALA A 76 0.05 5.32 24.40
CA ALA A 76 0.53 3.95 24.41
C ALA A 76 2.00 3.90 23.98
N THR A 77 2.72 2.88 24.45
CA THR A 77 4.11 2.66 24.06
C THR A 77 4.15 2.07 22.65
N VAL A 78 4.86 2.76 21.75
CA VAL A 78 5.14 2.25 20.39
C VAL A 78 6.03 1.02 20.50
N PRO A 79 5.77 -0.07 19.75
CA PRO A 79 6.68 -1.21 19.74
C PRO A 79 8.09 -0.79 19.29
N ALA A 80 9.11 -1.22 20.03
CA ALA A 80 10.47 -0.66 19.95
C ALA A 80 11.14 -0.78 18.57
N ALA A 81 10.70 -1.73 17.73
CA ALA A 81 11.23 -1.93 16.39
C ALA A 81 10.87 -0.79 15.42
N TYR A 82 9.81 -0.03 15.68
CA TYR A 82 9.31 0.98 14.76
C TYR A 82 9.96 2.34 15.00
N SER A 83 10.59 2.89 13.97
CA SER A 83 10.99 4.29 13.92
C SER A 83 9.77 5.21 13.75
N ALA A 84 9.90 6.49 14.07
CA ALA A 84 8.85 7.46 13.78
C ALA A 84 8.89 7.87 12.31
N ALA A 85 7.76 7.77 11.61
CA ALA A 85 7.62 8.25 10.25
C ALA A 85 7.81 9.78 10.19
N PRO A 86 8.51 10.31 9.17
CA PRO A 86 8.78 11.75 9.07
C PRO A 86 7.50 12.57 8.78
N CYS A 87 6.57 12.01 7.99
CA CYS A 87 5.34 12.70 7.57
C CYS A 87 4.37 13.00 8.74
N CYS A 88 4.08 12.00 9.57
CA CYS A 88 3.01 12.11 10.58
C CYS A 88 3.43 11.71 12.00
N ARG A 89 4.71 11.36 12.21
CA ARG A 89 5.28 10.90 13.50
C ARG A 89 4.68 9.60 14.06
N ALA A 90 3.79 8.95 13.31
CA ALA A 90 3.32 7.61 13.61
C ALA A 90 4.46 6.57 13.48
N PRO A 91 4.32 5.36 14.03
CA PRO A 91 5.27 4.27 13.81
C PRO A 91 5.38 3.93 12.31
N ALA A 92 6.58 3.91 11.75
CA ALA A 92 6.80 3.75 10.32
C ALA A 92 6.31 2.38 9.80
N LEU A 93 5.25 2.41 9.01
CA LEU A 93 4.70 1.23 8.31
C LEU A 93 4.59 1.57 6.82
N PRO A 94 5.64 1.29 6.02
CA PRO A 94 5.66 1.60 4.60
C PRO A 94 4.78 0.64 3.80
N LEU A 95 4.19 1.17 2.73
CA LEU A 95 3.56 0.44 1.64
C LEU A 95 4.40 0.60 0.38
N LEU A 96 4.79 -0.53 -0.20
CA LEU A 96 5.34 -0.66 -1.53
C LEU A 96 4.19 -0.84 -2.53
N THR A 97 4.05 0.06 -3.50
CA THR A 97 3.08 -0.03 -4.60
C THR A 97 3.76 -0.21 -5.93
N ARG A 98 2.98 -0.44 -6.99
CA ARG A 98 3.50 -0.42 -8.36
C ARG A 98 4.11 0.92 -8.77
N ASP A 99 3.61 2.01 -8.22
CA ASP A 99 4.04 3.40 -8.52
C ASP A 99 5.21 3.87 -7.62
N VAL A 100 6.05 2.94 -7.16
CA VAL A 100 7.14 3.24 -6.21
C VAL A 100 8.17 4.23 -6.77
N ARG A 101 8.34 4.27 -8.09
CA ARG A 101 9.29 5.18 -8.75
C ARG A 101 8.81 6.63 -8.67
N GLU A 102 7.51 6.84 -8.75
CA GLU A 102 6.84 8.13 -8.75
C GLU A 102 6.59 8.62 -7.32
N THR A 103 6.17 7.71 -6.44
CA THR A 103 5.64 8.06 -5.10
C THR A 103 6.59 7.75 -3.95
N GLY A 104 7.59 6.90 -4.17
CA GLY A 104 8.39 6.31 -3.11
C GLY A 104 7.61 5.28 -2.29
N LEU A 105 7.95 5.12 -1.01
CA LEU A 105 7.18 4.29 -0.07
C LEU A 105 6.08 5.12 0.58
N ILE A 106 4.86 4.58 0.68
CA ILE A 106 3.69 5.31 1.19
C ILE A 106 3.43 4.97 2.66
N CYS A 107 3.06 5.95 3.48
CA CYS A 107 2.74 5.75 4.89
C CYS A 107 1.33 5.15 5.07
N GLN A 108 1.19 4.04 5.79
CA GLN A 108 -0.11 3.43 6.09
C GLN A 108 -1.02 4.24 7.05
N HIS A 109 -0.51 5.29 7.69
CA HIS A 109 -1.30 6.11 8.62
C HIS A 109 -1.93 7.33 7.97
N CYS A 110 -1.19 7.99 7.08
CA CYS A 110 -1.61 9.27 6.49
C CYS A 110 -1.65 9.25 4.95
N THR A 111 -1.19 8.17 4.30
CA THR A 111 -1.16 8.02 2.82
C THR A 111 -0.21 9.00 2.11
N GLU A 112 0.53 9.83 2.84
CA GLU A 112 1.63 10.61 2.27
C GLU A 112 2.88 9.75 2.04
N THR A 113 3.82 10.26 1.26
CA THR A 113 5.14 9.65 1.06
C THR A 113 5.88 9.54 2.40
N LEU A 114 6.19 8.32 2.80
CA LEU A 114 7.00 7.98 3.97
C LEU A 114 8.49 8.14 3.66
N LEU A 115 8.92 7.67 2.48
CA LEU A 115 10.30 7.81 2.00
C LEU A 115 10.28 8.04 0.48
N PRO A 116 10.78 9.19 -0.02
CA PRO A 116 10.94 9.45 -1.44
C PRO A 116 11.81 8.41 -2.14
N PHE A 117 11.55 8.14 -3.43
CA PHE A 117 12.26 7.10 -4.18
C PHE A 117 13.78 7.31 -4.22
N ASP A 118 14.24 8.55 -4.37
CA ASP A 118 15.64 8.95 -4.41
C ASP A 118 16.35 8.85 -3.05
N GLU A 119 15.60 8.74 -1.96
CA GLU A 119 16.13 8.51 -0.62
C GLU A 119 16.19 7.02 -0.23
N ILE A 120 15.60 6.13 -1.03
CA ILE A 120 15.70 4.67 -0.83
C ILE A 120 17.17 4.24 -0.98
N PRO A 121 17.71 3.39 -0.07
CA PRO A 121 19.09 2.93 -0.15
C PRO A 121 19.45 2.31 -1.51
N ALA A 122 20.61 2.68 -2.04
CA ALA A 122 21.00 2.36 -3.42
C ALA A 122 20.87 0.88 -3.82
N PRO A 123 21.24 -0.12 -2.99
CA PRO A 123 21.12 -1.53 -3.37
C PRO A 123 19.69 -1.93 -3.69
N ILE A 124 18.73 -1.57 -2.83
CA ILE A 124 17.32 -1.94 -3.02
C ILE A 124 16.62 -1.00 -4.00
N ARG A 125 17.01 0.28 -4.06
CA ARG A 125 16.48 1.24 -5.02
C ARG A 125 16.70 0.80 -6.47
N GLY A 126 17.88 0.27 -6.80
CA GLY A 126 18.16 -0.23 -8.16
C GLY A 126 17.32 -1.44 -8.54
N GLU A 127 16.99 -2.31 -7.57
CA GLU A 127 16.09 -3.44 -7.80
C GLU A 127 14.64 -3.01 -7.99
N LEU A 128 14.19 -2.04 -7.19
CA LEU A 128 12.88 -1.42 -7.35
C LEU A 128 12.75 -0.71 -8.70
N GLU A 129 13.79 0.02 -9.13
CA GLU A 129 13.85 0.66 -10.45
C GLU A 129 13.71 -0.36 -11.58
N THR A 130 14.49 -1.45 -11.50
CA THR A 130 14.47 -2.54 -12.49
C THR A 130 13.11 -3.22 -12.54
N TRP A 131 12.48 -3.44 -11.39
CA TRP A 131 11.15 -4.03 -11.31
C TRP A 131 10.08 -3.09 -11.86
N ALA A 132 10.09 -1.81 -11.47
CA ALA A 132 9.12 -0.81 -11.93
C ALA A 132 9.20 -0.62 -13.45
N ALA A 133 10.41 -0.57 -14.02
CA ALA A 133 10.61 -0.48 -15.47
C ALA A 133 10.08 -1.70 -16.24
N ARG A 134 9.95 -2.87 -15.59
CA ARG A 134 9.29 -4.05 -16.17
C ARG A 134 7.77 -4.00 -15.99
N TYR A 135 7.29 -3.46 -14.88
CA TYR A 135 5.87 -3.36 -14.58
C TYR A 135 5.16 -2.31 -15.42
N GLU A 136 5.78 -1.15 -15.62
CA GLU A 136 5.22 -0.01 -16.36
C GLU A 136 4.62 -0.40 -17.74
N PRO A 137 5.32 -1.09 -18.65
CA PRO A 137 4.74 -1.47 -19.94
C PRO A 137 3.63 -2.52 -19.83
N VAL A 138 3.60 -3.33 -18.76
CA VAL A 138 2.53 -4.30 -18.50
C VAL A 138 1.26 -3.56 -18.09
N HIS A 139 1.36 -2.65 -17.12
CA HIS A 139 0.25 -1.81 -16.67
C HIS A 139 -0.29 -0.90 -17.79
N ALA A 140 0.59 -0.41 -18.67
CA ALA A 140 0.21 0.45 -19.79
C ALA A 140 -0.78 -0.20 -20.76
N VAL A 141 -0.87 -1.54 -20.81
CA VAL A 141 -1.85 -2.25 -21.67
C VAL A 141 -3.28 -1.87 -21.32
N ALA A 142 -3.61 -1.73 -20.04
CA ALA A 142 -4.94 -1.29 -19.60
C ALA A 142 -5.33 0.10 -20.15
N HIS A 143 -4.33 0.92 -20.44
CA HIS A 143 -4.48 2.31 -20.88
C HIS A 143 -4.26 2.51 -22.38
N TRP A 144 -4.21 1.43 -23.18
CA TRP A 144 -4.11 1.54 -24.64
C TRP A 144 -5.27 2.34 -25.23
N ASP A 145 -4.97 3.19 -26.21
CA ASP A 145 -5.96 3.95 -26.95
C ASP A 145 -6.71 3.10 -28.00
N ASP A 146 -7.79 3.65 -28.56
CA ASP A 146 -8.63 2.97 -29.55
C ASP A 146 -7.86 2.52 -30.80
N SER A 147 -6.77 3.21 -31.17
CA SER A 147 -5.97 2.87 -32.34
C SER A 147 -5.09 1.65 -32.07
N GLN A 148 -4.48 1.60 -30.89
CA GLN A 148 -3.69 0.46 -30.42
C GLN A 148 -4.57 -0.78 -30.24
N ARG A 149 -5.75 -0.63 -29.66
CA ARG A 149 -6.72 -1.71 -29.46
C ARG A 149 -7.24 -2.32 -30.77
N LYS A 150 -7.34 -1.53 -31.84
CA LYS A 150 -7.79 -2.01 -33.16
C LYS A 150 -6.68 -2.68 -33.97
N ALA A 151 -5.43 -2.31 -33.73
CA ALA A 151 -4.27 -2.83 -34.46
C ALA A 151 -3.76 -4.16 -33.89
N ALA A 152 -4.15 -4.52 -32.67
CA ALA A 152 -3.75 -5.73 -31.97
C ALA A 152 -4.98 -6.51 -31.46
N ASP A 153 -4.74 -7.75 -31.06
CA ASP A 153 -5.71 -8.53 -30.29
C ASP A 153 -5.66 -8.03 -28.83
N TYR A 154 -6.43 -6.97 -28.54
CA TYR A 154 -6.42 -6.31 -27.23
C TYR A 154 -6.79 -7.26 -26.10
N ASP A 155 -7.81 -8.10 -26.29
CA ASP A 155 -8.28 -9.01 -25.24
C ASP A 155 -7.15 -9.96 -24.84
N ARG A 156 -6.47 -10.54 -25.83
CA ARG A 156 -5.29 -11.37 -25.58
C ARG A 156 -4.14 -10.60 -24.96
N ALA A 157 -3.90 -9.35 -25.37
CA ALA A 157 -2.85 -8.52 -24.79
C ALA A 157 -3.12 -8.19 -23.32
N ALA A 158 -4.36 -7.87 -22.97
CA ALA A 158 -4.81 -7.58 -21.62
C ALA A 158 -4.71 -8.83 -20.72
N GLU A 159 -5.11 -10.00 -21.23
CA GLU A 159 -4.97 -11.27 -20.52
C GLU A 159 -3.50 -11.60 -20.22
N ASN A 160 -2.61 -11.50 -21.20
CA ASN A 160 -1.17 -11.70 -20.98
C ASN A 160 -0.59 -10.66 -19.99
N ALA A 161 -1.09 -9.42 -20.02
CA ALA A 161 -0.64 -8.38 -19.12
C ALA A 161 -1.09 -8.65 -17.67
N ALA A 162 -2.32 -9.13 -17.47
CA ALA A 162 -2.81 -9.56 -16.17
C ALA A 162 -1.95 -10.70 -15.60
N GLU A 163 -1.67 -11.75 -16.38
CA GLU A 163 -0.82 -12.87 -15.96
C GLU A 163 0.61 -12.42 -15.57
N GLU A 164 1.24 -11.54 -16.34
CA GLU A 164 2.58 -11.04 -15.98
C GLU A 164 2.52 -10.06 -14.79
N ALA A 165 1.45 -9.27 -14.65
CA ALA A 165 1.24 -8.42 -13.49
C ALA A 165 1.11 -9.24 -12.20
N GLU A 166 0.33 -10.33 -12.20
CA GLU A 166 0.26 -11.28 -11.07
C GLU A 166 1.66 -11.76 -10.65
N ARG A 167 2.48 -12.14 -11.63
CA ARG A 167 3.83 -12.66 -11.40
C ARG A 167 4.78 -11.58 -10.87
N LEU A 168 4.69 -10.36 -11.38
CA LEU A 168 5.48 -9.22 -10.93
C LEU A 168 5.06 -8.74 -9.54
N LEU A 169 3.76 -8.70 -9.23
CA LEU A 169 3.26 -8.38 -7.89
C LEU A 169 3.74 -9.42 -6.87
N ALA A 170 3.66 -10.71 -7.22
CA ALA A 170 4.22 -11.78 -6.39
C ALA A 170 5.73 -11.62 -6.15
N GLN A 171 6.48 -11.20 -7.18
CA GLN A 171 7.91 -10.88 -7.07
C GLN A 171 8.15 -9.69 -6.11
N ALA A 172 7.33 -8.64 -6.19
CA ALA A 172 7.43 -7.48 -5.30
C ALA A 172 7.27 -7.90 -3.84
N GLY A 173 6.24 -8.68 -3.53
CA GLY A 173 6.00 -9.20 -2.18
C GLY A 173 7.08 -10.16 -1.67
N ARG A 174 7.50 -11.14 -2.47
CA ARG A 174 8.43 -12.21 -2.02
C ARG A 174 9.89 -11.78 -1.96
N ASN A 175 10.29 -10.80 -2.78
CA ASN A 175 11.69 -10.44 -2.92
C ASN A 175 11.95 -9.01 -2.45
N LEU A 176 11.24 -8.03 -3.02
CA LEU A 176 11.54 -6.61 -2.79
C LEU A 176 11.08 -6.15 -1.41
N ALA A 177 9.83 -6.47 -1.04
CA ALA A 177 9.30 -6.14 0.27
C ALA A 177 10.04 -6.85 1.42
N VAL A 178 10.55 -8.07 1.18
CA VAL A 178 11.37 -8.79 2.17
C VAL A 178 12.69 -8.06 2.42
N LYS A 179 13.35 -7.55 1.38
CA LYS A 179 14.59 -6.74 1.53
C LYS A 179 14.35 -5.43 2.29
N LEU A 180 13.16 -4.84 2.16
CA LEU A 180 12.79 -3.65 2.94
C LEU A 180 12.68 -3.93 4.45
N LEU A 181 12.55 -5.18 4.90
CA LEU A 181 12.56 -5.53 6.34
C LEU A 181 13.92 -5.28 7.02
N GLU A 182 15.00 -5.12 6.26
CA GLU A 182 16.29 -4.69 6.82
C GLU A 182 16.24 -3.24 7.33
N LEU A 183 15.28 -2.45 6.85
CA LEU A 183 15.14 -1.02 7.13
C LEU A 183 13.93 -0.71 8.02
N TYR A 184 12.89 -1.54 7.95
CA TYR A 184 11.61 -1.31 8.61
C TYR A 184 11.16 -2.51 9.43
N ALA A 185 10.49 -2.23 10.55
CA ALA A 185 9.96 -3.28 11.42
C ALA A 185 8.95 -4.19 10.72
N ALA A 186 8.16 -3.66 9.79
CA ALA A 186 7.22 -4.41 8.97
C ALA A 186 7.03 -3.66 7.64
N VAL A 187 6.63 -4.36 6.59
CA VAL A 187 6.42 -3.78 5.26
C VAL A 187 5.10 -4.28 4.70
N VAL A 188 4.32 -3.38 4.13
CA VAL A 188 3.12 -3.71 3.35
C VAL A 188 3.45 -3.65 1.87
N TRP A 189 2.84 -4.49 1.06
CA TRP A 189 2.92 -4.41 -0.40
C TRP A 189 1.53 -4.53 -1.04
N GLU A 190 1.33 -3.79 -2.12
CA GLU A 190 0.14 -3.83 -2.96
C GLU A 190 0.09 -5.15 -3.73
N ASP A 191 -0.98 -5.92 -3.54
CA ASP A 191 -1.16 -7.24 -4.14
C ASP A 191 -2.34 -7.31 -5.12
N GLN A 192 -2.66 -6.18 -5.76
CA GLN A 192 -3.71 -6.07 -6.77
C GLN A 192 -3.40 -4.99 -7.81
N ASP A 193 -4.06 -5.08 -8.97
CA ASP A 193 -4.05 -4.03 -9.99
C ASP A 193 -5.44 -3.92 -10.62
N ASP A 194 -6.21 -2.94 -10.14
CA ASP A 194 -7.60 -2.75 -10.58
C ASP A 194 -7.71 -2.37 -12.07
N CYS A 195 -6.66 -1.82 -12.69
CA CYS A 195 -6.69 -1.48 -14.12
C CYS A 195 -6.57 -2.71 -15.02
N LEU A 196 -5.87 -3.75 -14.54
CA LEU A 196 -5.71 -5.03 -15.22
C LEU A 196 -6.65 -6.12 -14.66
N GLU A 197 -7.60 -5.73 -13.79
CA GLU A 197 -8.52 -6.64 -13.10
C GLU A 197 -7.85 -7.74 -12.25
N VAL A 198 -6.57 -7.56 -11.89
CA VAL A 198 -5.83 -8.51 -11.05
C VAL A 198 -6.27 -8.34 -9.60
N ARG A 199 -6.82 -9.42 -9.01
CA ARG A 199 -7.30 -9.45 -7.62
C ARG A 199 -6.25 -10.06 -6.68
N PRO A 200 -6.36 -9.81 -5.36
CA PRO A 200 -5.45 -10.41 -4.38
C PRO A 200 -5.29 -11.93 -4.47
N GLU A 201 -6.38 -12.64 -4.77
CA GLU A 201 -6.43 -14.10 -4.92
C GLU A 201 -5.67 -14.65 -6.14
N ASP A 202 -5.48 -13.83 -7.17
CA ASP A 202 -4.78 -14.21 -8.39
C ASP A 202 -3.26 -14.24 -8.18
N VAL A 203 -2.75 -13.33 -7.35
CA VAL A 203 -1.33 -13.28 -6.98
C VAL A 203 -0.97 -14.49 -6.12
N ARG A 204 -0.21 -15.45 -6.65
CA ARG A 204 0.22 -16.65 -5.88
C ARG A 204 1.60 -16.42 -5.23
N LEU A 205 1.78 -16.85 -3.97
CA LEU A 205 3.06 -16.77 -3.21
C LEU A 205 3.82 -18.10 -3.15
#